data_AF-A0A1Y4CNN7-F1
#
_entry.id   AF-A0A1Y4CNN7-F1
#
_cell.length_a   1.000
_cell.length_b   1.000
_cell.length_c   1.000
_cell.angle_alpha   90.00
_cell.angle_beta   90.00
_cell.angle_gamma   90.00
#
_symmetry.space_group_name_H-M   'P 1'
#
loop_
_entity.id
_entity.type
_entity.pdbx_description
1 polymer ?
#
loop_
_entity_poly.entity_id
_entity_poly.type
_entity_poly.pdbx_seq_one_letter_code
_entity_poly.pdbx_strand_id
1 'polypeptide(L)'
;MPAPGSERGPEMAEVRKELARVLREGEETVERRLEDFLADPDDVETVHRLRISIRTLRSLLAFVSPLLKRRRHRILQDDLRSVVIETSRLREYDVLLRQVRALDVPYGELAEKIAGLRELERNHVVDVMRGRHTRRALRRVRKALARLPWRDSVREAGVSRADVREIFRDLVCVVDEGYAVVDRSDADAVHTLRKRAKRVRYVSESFAGLLSEGAAAEGRRMKGVQDLLGDICDARVNVAMAGEFPAEGLSDEARRALETLIARNQALLDEFLAG
;
A
#
# COMPACT_ATOMS: atom_id res chain seq x y z
N MET A 1 -38.37 -23.45 -21.11
CA MET A 1 -37.78 -22.72 -19.97
C MET A 1 -36.45 -23.38 -19.63
N PRO A 2 -35.30 -22.68 -19.72
CA PRO A 2 -34.03 -23.27 -19.34
C PRO A 2 -34.00 -23.49 -17.83
N ALA A 3 -33.38 -24.58 -17.38
CA ALA A 3 -33.28 -24.92 -15.97
C ALA A 3 -32.48 -23.84 -15.21
N PRO A 4 -32.89 -23.41 -14.00
CA PRO A 4 -32.25 -22.33 -13.23
C PRO A 4 -30.81 -22.63 -12.77
N GLY A 5 -30.20 -23.73 -13.21
CA GLY A 5 -28.80 -24.11 -12.97
C GLY A 5 -27.85 -23.95 -14.16
N SER A 6 -28.34 -23.86 -15.41
CA SER A 6 -27.46 -23.87 -16.59
C SER A 6 -26.77 -22.53 -16.88
N GLU A 7 -27.37 -21.40 -16.48
CA GLU A 7 -26.80 -20.06 -16.68
C GLU A 7 -25.82 -19.65 -15.56
N ARG A 8 -25.97 -20.23 -14.37
CA ARG A 8 -25.08 -19.93 -13.22
C ARG A 8 -23.66 -20.46 -13.43
N GLY A 9 -23.49 -21.64 -14.01
CA GLY A 9 -22.17 -22.22 -14.28
C GLY A 9 -21.25 -21.33 -15.15
N PRO A 10 -21.72 -20.85 -16.32
CA PRO A 10 -20.99 -19.89 -17.15
C PRO A 10 -20.68 -18.57 -16.45
N GLU A 11 -21.62 -18.00 -15.69
CA GLU A 11 -21.40 -16.77 -14.92
C GLU A 11 -20.27 -16.95 -13.89
N MET A 12 -20.33 -18.02 -13.08
CA MET A 12 -19.30 -18.30 -12.07
C MET A 12 -17.90 -18.46 -12.68
N ALA A 13 -17.81 -19.06 -13.87
CA ALA A 13 -16.55 -19.21 -14.58
C ALA A 13 -16.00 -17.85 -15.03
N GLU A 14 -16.86 -16.97 -15.53
CA GLU A 14 -16.48 -15.63 -15.96
C GLU A 14 -16.04 -14.74 -14.78
N VAL A 15 -16.73 -14.82 -13.64
CA VAL A 15 -16.31 -14.08 -12.42
C VAL A 15 -14.91 -14.51 -11.96
N ARG A 16 -14.62 -15.82 -11.92
CA ARG A 16 -13.27 -16.31 -11.56
C ARG A 16 -12.21 -15.86 -12.56
N LYS A 17 -12.54 -15.87 -13.85
CA LYS A 17 -11.63 -15.43 -14.92
C LYS A 17 -11.33 -13.94 -14.80
N GLU A 18 -12.33 -13.14 -14.50
CA GLU A 18 -12.21 -11.69 -14.31
C GLU A 18 -11.41 -11.34 -13.06
N LEU A 19 -11.70 -12.00 -11.92
CA LEU A 19 -10.89 -11.85 -10.70
C LEU A 19 -9.40 -12.17 -10.96
N ALA A 20 -9.14 -13.24 -11.70
CA ALA A 20 -7.79 -13.64 -12.07
C ALA A 20 -7.13 -12.65 -13.05
N ARG A 21 -7.89 -12.10 -14.01
CA ARG A 21 -7.42 -11.11 -14.98
C ARG A 21 -6.91 -9.85 -14.27
N VAL A 22 -7.75 -9.23 -13.43
CA VAL A 22 -7.39 -8.00 -12.70
C VAL A 22 -6.18 -8.20 -11.79
N LEU A 23 -6.07 -9.37 -11.12
CA LEU A 23 -4.89 -9.66 -10.29
C LEU A 23 -3.61 -9.82 -11.12
N ARG A 24 -3.68 -10.43 -12.31
CA ARG A 24 -2.53 -10.52 -13.23
C ARG A 24 -2.13 -9.16 -13.76
N GLU A 25 -3.08 -8.30 -14.15
CA GLU A 25 -2.79 -6.92 -14.57
C GLU A 25 -2.11 -6.09 -13.46
N GLY A 26 -2.53 -6.31 -12.22
CA GLY A 26 -1.86 -5.73 -11.05
C GLY A 26 -0.41 -6.20 -10.91
N GLU A 27 -0.14 -7.48 -11.19
CA GLU A 27 1.22 -8.05 -11.15
C GLU A 27 2.09 -7.60 -12.31
N GLU A 28 1.57 -7.57 -13.54
CA GLU A 28 2.26 -7.00 -14.71
C GLU A 28 2.59 -5.52 -14.48
N THR A 29 1.71 -4.79 -13.79
CA THR A 29 1.99 -3.41 -13.37
C THR A 29 3.11 -3.33 -12.34
N VAL A 30 3.22 -4.29 -11.41
CA VAL A 30 4.37 -4.37 -10.49
C VAL A 30 5.65 -4.63 -11.26
N GLU A 31 5.67 -5.59 -12.20
CA GLU A 31 6.86 -5.90 -13.01
C GLU A 31 7.31 -4.67 -13.82
N ARG A 32 6.38 -4.00 -14.52
CA ARG A 32 6.68 -2.76 -15.27
C ARG A 32 7.21 -1.64 -14.37
N ARG A 33 6.61 -1.40 -13.20
CA ARG A 33 7.09 -0.35 -12.28
C ARG A 33 8.45 -0.68 -11.65
N LEU A 34 8.78 -1.97 -11.53
CA LEU A 34 10.11 -2.38 -11.10
C LEU A 34 11.13 -2.08 -12.20
N GLU A 35 10.81 -2.34 -13.46
CA GLU A 35 11.65 -1.99 -14.60
C GLU A 35 11.87 -0.47 -14.68
N ASP A 36 10.80 0.33 -14.56
CA ASP A 36 10.87 1.79 -14.50
C ASP A 36 11.84 2.27 -13.40
N PHE A 37 11.70 1.73 -12.18
CA PHE A 37 12.58 2.07 -11.05
C PHE A 37 14.04 1.65 -11.28
N LEU A 38 14.28 0.49 -11.90
CA LEU A 38 15.65 0.04 -12.18
C LEU A 38 16.31 0.81 -13.33
N ALA A 39 15.52 1.41 -14.22
CA ALA A 39 15.98 2.26 -15.31
C ALA A 39 16.31 3.68 -14.82
N ASP A 40 15.49 4.23 -13.91
CA ASP A 40 15.71 5.54 -13.29
C ASP A 40 15.47 5.48 -11.77
N PRO A 41 16.46 5.02 -10.99
CA PRO A 41 16.35 4.91 -9.53
C PRO A 41 16.50 6.23 -8.80
N ASP A 42 16.90 7.31 -9.49
CA ASP A 42 17.08 8.63 -8.90
C ASP A 42 15.77 9.41 -8.85
N ASP A 43 14.89 9.21 -9.83
CA ASP A 43 13.53 9.75 -9.82
C ASP A 43 12.70 9.19 -8.65
N VAL A 44 12.32 10.07 -7.72
CA VAL A 44 11.47 9.77 -6.57
C VAL A 44 10.13 9.14 -6.98
N GLU A 45 9.62 9.49 -8.16
CA GLU A 45 8.33 8.98 -8.63
C GLU A 45 8.39 7.52 -9.07
N THR A 46 9.54 7.00 -9.52
CA THR A 46 9.65 5.59 -9.95
C THR A 46 9.49 4.65 -8.75
N VAL A 47 10.22 4.90 -7.65
CA VAL A 47 10.07 4.13 -6.40
C VAL A 47 8.68 4.32 -5.78
N HIS A 48 8.11 5.53 -5.87
CA HIS A 48 6.77 5.80 -5.37
C HIS A 48 5.70 4.98 -6.12
N ARG A 49 5.76 4.96 -7.46
CA ARG A 49 4.84 4.19 -8.30
C ARG A 49 5.00 2.68 -8.10
N LEU A 50 6.21 2.18 -7.93
CA LEU A 50 6.46 0.77 -7.57
C LEU A 50 5.84 0.41 -6.21
N ARG A 51 6.04 1.25 -5.20
CA ARG A 51 5.42 1.04 -3.87
C ARG A 51 3.91 1.04 -3.94
N ILE A 52 3.32 1.94 -4.73
CA ILE A 52 1.86 1.99 -4.96
C ILE A 52 1.37 0.71 -5.63
N SER A 53 2.03 0.24 -6.71
CA SER A 53 1.58 -0.94 -7.44
C SER A 53 1.60 -2.20 -6.56
N ILE A 54 2.67 -2.41 -5.77
CA ILE A 54 2.77 -3.55 -4.85
C ILE A 54 1.68 -3.47 -3.77
N ARG A 55 1.46 -2.29 -3.19
CA ARG A 55 0.43 -2.10 -2.15
C ARG A 55 -1.00 -2.26 -2.70
N THR A 56 -1.21 -1.88 -3.96
CA THR A 56 -2.47 -2.09 -4.69
C THR A 56 -2.70 -3.59 -4.86
N LEU A 57 -1.74 -4.32 -5.43
CA LEU A 57 -1.85 -5.77 -5.61
C LEU A 57 -2.08 -6.52 -4.29
N ARG A 58 -1.36 -6.15 -3.22
CA ARG A 58 -1.60 -6.68 -1.87
C ARG A 58 -3.02 -6.42 -1.38
N SER A 59 -3.58 -5.26 -1.69
CA SER A 59 -4.96 -4.91 -1.31
C SER A 59 -5.99 -5.74 -2.07
N LEU A 60 -5.79 -5.93 -3.38
CA LEU A 60 -6.63 -6.78 -4.22
C LEU A 60 -6.58 -8.25 -3.75
N LEU A 61 -5.38 -8.77 -3.46
CA LEU A 61 -5.20 -10.12 -2.90
C LEU A 61 -5.87 -10.31 -1.54
N ALA A 62 -5.80 -9.29 -0.68
CA ALA A 62 -6.46 -9.32 0.62
C ALA A 62 -7.99 -9.31 0.48
N PHE A 63 -8.53 -8.58 -0.49
CA PHE A 63 -9.95 -8.56 -0.80
C PHE A 63 -10.46 -9.92 -1.26
N VAL A 64 -9.77 -10.58 -2.18
CA VAL A 64 -10.18 -11.92 -2.64
C VAL A 64 -9.79 -13.04 -1.66
N SER A 65 -9.14 -12.73 -0.54
CA SER A 65 -8.63 -13.74 0.41
C SER A 65 -9.69 -14.72 0.94
N PRO A 66 -10.98 -14.36 1.15
CA PRO A 66 -12.01 -15.32 1.56
C PRO A 66 -12.24 -16.45 0.54
N LEU A 67 -11.90 -16.21 -0.74
CA LEU A 67 -12.03 -17.15 -1.86
C LEU A 67 -10.78 -18.03 -2.05
N LEU A 68 -9.67 -17.69 -1.40
CA LEU A 68 -8.37 -18.34 -1.56
C LEU A 68 -8.00 -19.22 -0.37
N LYS A 69 -7.14 -20.22 -0.60
CA LYS A 69 -6.52 -21.01 0.48
C LYS A 69 -5.71 -20.08 1.37
N ARG A 70 -6.09 -19.97 2.66
CA ARG A 70 -5.50 -19.07 3.66
C ARG A 70 -3.97 -19.10 3.69
N ARG A 71 -3.37 -20.29 3.72
CA ARG A 71 -1.90 -20.47 3.71
C ARG A 71 -1.25 -19.89 2.45
N ARG A 72 -1.85 -20.11 1.27
CA ARG A 72 -1.30 -19.63 -0.01
C ARG A 72 -1.43 -18.11 -0.13
N HIS A 73 -2.58 -17.55 0.26
CA HIS A 73 -2.77 -16.09 0.33
C HIS A 73 -1.72 -15.43 1.23
N ARG A 74 -1.44 -15.99 2.42
CA ARG A 74 -0.43 -15.44 3.33
C ARG A 74 0.96 -15.38 2.69
N ILE A 75 1.39 -16.47 2.03
CA ILE A 75 2.68 -16.51 1.33
C ILE A 75 2.76 -15.39 0.27
N LEU A 76 1.68 -15.13 -0.48
CA LEU A 76 1.67 -14.05 -1.48
C LEU A 76 1.76 -12.66 -0.84
N GLN A 77 1.09 -12.44 0.29
CA GLN A 77 1.21 -11.20 1.05
C GLN A 77 2.63 -11.00 1.57
N ASP A 78 3.25 -12.06 2.08
CA ASP A 78 4.60 -12.03 2.63
C ASP A 78 5.63 -11.79 1.53
N ASP A 79 5.51 -12.45 0.37
CA ASP A 79 6.36 -12.24 -0.80
C ASP A 79 6.30 -10.80 -1.32
N LEU A 80 5.09 -10.22 -1.41
CA LEU A 80 4.95 -8.82 -1.83
C LEU A 80 5.42 -7.84 -0.73
N ARG A 81 5.22 -8.19 0.55
CA ARG A 81 5.69 -7.39 1.68
C ARG A 81 7.22 -7.35 1.71
N SER A 82 7.87 -8.48 1.48
CA SER A 82 9.34 -8.58 1.54
C SER A 82 10.03 -7.80 0.43
N VAL A 83 9.35 -7.46 -0.66
CA VAL A 83 9.89 -6.53 -1.68
C VAL A 83 9.66 -5.08 -1.28
N VAL A 84 8.42 -4.70 -0.94
CA VAL A 84 8.09 -3.28 -0.70
C VAL A 84 8.75 -2.73 0.57
N ILE A 85 8.99 -3.57 1.59
CA ILE A 85 9.59 -3.11 2.85
C ILE A 85 11.02 -2.60 2.66
N GLU A 86 11.78 -3.18 1.73
CA GLU A 86 13.16 -2.80 1.39
C GLU A 86 13.23 -1.36 0.87
N THR A 87 12.17 -0.87 0.22
CA THR A 87 12.11 0.51 -0.30
C THR A 87 11.70 1.56 0.74
N SER A 88 11.50 1.16 2.01
CA SER A 88 10.91 2.06 3.02
C SER A 88 11.88 3.17 3.38
N ARG A 89 13.11 2.86 3.76
CA ARG A 89 14.11 3.86 4.17
C ARG A 89 14.44 4.83 3.04
N LEU A 90 14.52 4.37 1.79
CA LEU A 90 14.67 5.25 0.62
C LEU A 90 13.53 6.29 0.53
N ARG A 91 12.28 5.84 0.67
CA ARG A 91 11.11 6.74 0.64
C ARG A 91 11.07 7.69 1.85
N GLU A 92 11.53 7.23 2.99
CA GLU A 92 11.63 8.05 4.20
C GLU A 92 12.62 9.20 4.00
N TYR A 93 13.78 8.95 3.40
CA TYR A 93 14.71 10.01 3.02
C TYR A 93 14.15 10.98 1.96
N ASP A 94 13.40 10.49 0.96
CA ASP A 94 12.71 11.38 0.01
C ASP A 94 11.77 12.36 0.74
N VAL A 95 11.02 11.86 1.73
CA VAL A 95 10.09 12.66 2.52
C VAL A 95 10.84 13.64 3.41
N LEU A 96 11.89 13.21 4.12
CA LEU A 96 12.70 14.07 4.97
C LEU A 96 13.35 15.21 4.17
N LEU A 97 13.96 14.93 3.00
CA LEU A 97 14.54 15.97 2.14
C LEU A 97 13.50 17.02 1.74
N ARG A 98 12.30 16.58 1.35
CA ARG A 98 11.20 17.48 1.00
C ARG A 98 10.80 18.36 2.18
N GLN A 99 10.75 17.81 3.40
CA GLN A 99 10.38 18.57 4.59
C GLN A 99 11.48 19.56 5.01
N VAL A 100 12.75 19.14 4.98
CA VAL A 100 13.90 19.98 5.31
C VAL A 100 14.01 21.18 4.36
N ARG A 101 13.81 20.95 3.06
CA ARG A 101 13.80 22.02 2.04
C ARG A 101 12.65 23.04 2.22
N ALA A 102 11.66 22.72 3.03
CA ALA A 102 10.52 23.58 3.33
C ALA A 102 10.66 24.29 4.69
N LEU A 103 11.85 24.26 5.30
CA LEU A 103 12.14 24.99 6.54
C LEU A 103 12.58 26.42 6.24
N ASP A 104 12.16 27.36 7.09
CA ASP A 104 12.56 28.77 7.04
C ASP A 104 13.84 29.05 7.86
N VAL A 105 14.69 28.03 8.04
CA VAL A 105 15.98 28.12 8.74
C VAL A 105 17.09 27.56 7.87
N PRO A 106 18.36 27.98 8.03
CA PRO A 106 19.48 27.38 7.32
C PRO A 106 19.56 25.87 7.58
N TYR A 107 19.61 25.08 6.51
CA TYR A 107 19.56 23.62 6.57
C TYR A 107 20.60 22.89 5.71
N GLY A 108 21.50 23.63 5.04
CA GLY A 108 22.32 23.12 3.93
C GLY A 108 23.01 21.79 4.25
N GLU A 109 23.77 21.77 5.34
CA GLU A 109 24.49 20.56 5.81
C GLU A 109 23.53 19.41 6.18
N LEU A 110 22.39 19.69 6.81
CA LEU A 110 21.39 18.65 7.11
C LEU A 110 20.84 18.02 5.83
N ALA A 111 20.50 18.85 4.83
CA ALA A 111 20.01 18.36 3.55
C ALA A 111 21.08 17.56 2.79
N GLU A 112 22.34 17.99 2.81
CA GLU A 112 23.47 17.25 2.24
C GLU A 112 23.66 15.89 2.90
N LYS A 113 23.61 15.83 4.24
CA LYS A 113 23.72 14.57 4.97
C LYS A 113 22.58 13.61 4.64
N ILE A 114 21.33 14.09 4.62
CA ILE A 114 20.18 13.26 4.23
C ILE A 114 20.34 12.78 2.78
N ALA A 115 20.79 13.65 1.87
CA ALA A 115 21.00 13.27 0.47
C ALA A 115 22.08 12.18 0.32
N GLY A 116 23.18 12.27 1.07
CA GLY A 116 24.22 11.22 1.09
C GLY A 116 23.69 9.88 1.61
N LEU A 117 22.93 9.88 2.71
CA LEU A 117 22.30 8.66 3.23
C LEU A 117 21.26 8.08 2.26
N ARG A 118 20.47 8.94 1.62
CA ARG A 118 19.54 8.54 0.55
C ARG A 118 20.28 7.86 -0.60
N GLU A 119 21.42 8.39 -1.01
CA GLU A 119 22.21 7.82 -2.10
C GLU A 119 22.71 6.41 -1.77
N LEU A 120 23.25 6.22 -0.57
CA LEU A 120 23.68 4.91 -0.08
C LEU A 120 22.50 3.91 -0.05
N GLU A 121 21.36 4.34 0.47
CA GLU A 121 20.15 3.53 0.54
C GLU A 121 19.59 3.21 -0.86
N ARG A 122 19.62 4.17 -1.79
CA ARG A 122 19.23 3.94 -3.19
C ARG A 122 20.08 2.82 -3.80
N ASN A 123 21.40 2.87 -3.64
CA ASN A 123 22.29 1.82 -4.15
C ASN A 123 21.94 0.45 -3.55
N HIS A 124 21.72 0.40 -2.23
CA HIS A 124 21.28 -0.81 -1.55
C HIS A 124 19.97 -1.36 -2.11
N VAL A 125 18.95 -0.51 -2.24
CA VAL A 125 17.64 -0.90 -2.78
C VAL A 125 17.76 -1.41 -4.22
N VAL A 126 18.55 -0.76 -5.07
CA VAL A 126 18.79 -1.22 -6.45
C VAL A 126 19.39 -2.63 -6.46
N ASP A 127 20.39 -2.90 -5.61
CA ASP A 127 21.01 -4.21 -5.49
C ASP A 127 20.01 -5.27 -4.99
N VAL A 128 19.20 -4.93 -3.99
CA VAL A 128 18.14 -5.81 -3.47
C VAL A 128 17.08 -6.12 -4.54
N MET A 129 16.67 -5.11 -5.32
CA MET A 129 15.69 -5.24 -6.41
C MET A 129 16.23 -6.10 -7.56
N ARG A 130 17.52 -5.99 -7.88
CA ARG A 130 18.22 -6.87 -8.83
C ARG A 130 18.52 -8.25 -8.22
N GLY A 131 18.47 -8.39 -6.91
CA GLY A 131 18.86 -9.58 -6.17
C GLY A 131 17.96 -10.80 -6.40
N ARG A 132 18.50 -11.97 -6.01
CA ARG A 132 17.79 -13.26 -6.12
C ARG A 132 16.52 -13.31 -5.27
N HIS A 133 16.47 -12.60 -4.15
CA HIS A 133 15.31 -12.58 -3.25
C HIS A 133 14.08 -12.00 -3.97
N THR A 134 14.18 -10.76 -4.44
CA THR A 134 13.11 -10.04 -5.16
C THR A 134 12.64 -10.81 -6.38
N ARG A 135 13.55 -11.26 -7.24
CA ARG A 135 13.21 -12.08 -8.42
C ARG A 135 12.49 -13.38 -8.06
N ARG A 136 12.85 -14.03 -6.94
CA ARG A 136 12.20 -15.26 -6.47
C ARG A 136 10.80 -14.96 -5.93
N ALA A 137 10.64 -13.91 -5.14
CA ALA A 137 9.36 -13.48 -4.57
C ALA A 137 8.35 -13.14 -5.68
N LEU A 138 8.70 -12.22 -6.60
CA LEU A 138 7.80 -11.82 -7.69
C LEU A 138 7.46 -12.97 -8.63
N ARG A 139 8.42 -13.85 -8.95
CA ARG A 139 8.14 -15.05 -9.74
C ARG A 139 7.17 -16.02 -9.03
N ARG A 140 7.25 -16.17 -7.70
CA ARG A 140 6.29 -16.98 -6.95
C ARG A 140 4.89 -16.38 -7.03
N VAL A 141 4.79 -15.06 -6.90
CA VAL A 141 3.53 -14.32 -7.07
C VAL A 141 2.95 -14.56 -8.46
N ARG A 142 3.70 -14.28 -9.53
CA ARG A 142 3.30 -14.53 -10.92
C ARG A 142 2.79 -15.95 -11.16
N LYS A 143 3.56 -16.96 -10.72
CA LYS A 143 3.17 -18.38 -10.84
C LYS A 143 1.86 -18.70 -10.11
N ALA A 144 1.64 -18.11 -8.94
CA ALA A 144 0.42 -18.30 -8.18
C ALA A 144 -0.78 -17.56 -8.79
N LEU A 145 -0.58 -16.40 -9.41
CA LEU A 145 -1.66 -15.66 -10.09
C LEU A 145 -2.04 -16.28 -11.44
N ALA A 146 -1.13 -16.96 -12.11
CA ALA A 146 -1.43 -17.79 -13.27
C ALA A 146 -2.40 -18.94 -12.95
N ARG A 147 -2.34 -19.47 -11.71
CA ARG A 147 -3.25 -20.51 -11.21
C ARG A 147 -3.63 -20.22 -9.77
N LEU A 148 -4.64 -19.36 -9.60
CA LEU A 148 -5.05 -18.89 -8.29
C LEU A 148 -5.38 -20.04 -7.33
N PRO A 149 -4.92 -19.95 -6.07
CA PRO A 149 -5.09 -21.01 -5.08
C PRO A 149 -6.49 -20.97 -4.47
N TRP A 150 -7.54 -21.19 -5.27
CA TRP A 150 -8.93 -21.18 -4.83
C TRP A 150 -9.19 -22.14 -3.66
N ARG A 151 -10.18 -21.85 -2.82
CA ARG A 151 -10.73 -22.84 -1.87
C ARG A 151 -11.44 -23.97 -2.63
N ASP A 152 -11.56 -25.14 -2.00
CA ASP A 152 -12.27 -26.28 -2.61
C ASP A 152 -13.73 -25.93 -2.92
N SER A 153 -14.41 -25.26 -1.98
CA SER A 153 -15.76 -24.72 -2.19
C SER A 153 -15.88 -23.82 -3.43
N VAL A 154 -14.90 -22.94 -3.68
CA VAL A 154 -14.90 -22.04 -4.86
C VAL A 154 -14.56 -22.79 -6.15
N ARG A 155 -13.80 -23.89 -6.07
CA ARG A 155 -13.56 -24.77 -7.23
C ARG A 155 -14.83 -25.50 -7.63
N GLU A 156 -15.49 -26.09 -6.65
CA GLU A 156 -16.65 -26.98 -6.81
C GLU A 156 -17.94 -26.22 -7.09
N ALA A 157 -18.27 -25.20 -6.28
CA ALA A 157 -19.51 -24.44 -6.39
C ALA A 157 -19.39 -23.15 -7.23
N GLY A 158 -18.16 -22.69 -7.49
CA GLY A 158 -17.92 -21.41 -8.17
C GLY A 158 -18.00 -20.20 -7.23
N VAL A 159 -18.05 -19.01 -7.81
CA VAL A 159 -18.25 -17.73 -7.11
C VAL A 159 -19.01 -16.77 -8.03
N SER A 160 -20.08 -16.18 -7.52
CA SER A 160 -20.99 -15.31 -8.27
C SER A 160 -20.58 -13.84 -8.13
N ARG A 161 -21.18 -12.98 -8.96
CA ARG A 161 -21.08 -11.53 -8.77
C ARG A 161 -21.68 -11.10 -7.43
N ALA A 162 -22.73 -11.76 -6.97
CA ALA A 162 -23.36 -11.46 -5.68
C ALA A 162 -22.39 -11.71 -4.52
N ASP A 163 -21.66 -12.84 -4.53
CA ASP A 163 -20.65 -13.17 -3.51
C ASP A 163 -19.54 -12.12 -3.45
N VAL A 164 -19.03 -11.67 -4.61
CA VAL A 164 -17.97 -10.64 -4.69
C VAL A 164 -18.49 -9.30 -4.16
N ARG A 165 -19.73 -8.94 -4.46
CA ARG A 165 -20.37 -7.71 -3.97
C ARG A 165 -20.65 -7.77 -2.47
N GLU A 166 -20.98 -8.93 -1.93
CA GLU A 166 -21.13 -9.14 -0.48
C GLU A 166 -19.80 -8.93 0.23
N ILE A 167 -18.71 -9.56 -0.23
CA ILE A 167 -17.36 -9.33 0.32
C ILE A 167 -16.97 -7.84 0.30
N PHE A 168 -17.35 -7.12 -0.76
CA PHE A 168 -17.10 -5.68 -0.86
C PHE A 168 -17.92 -4.87 0.14
N ARG A 169 -19.23 -5.16 0.27
CA ARG A 169 -20.09 -4.51 1.27
C ARG A 169 -19.59 -4.76 2.69
N ASP A 170 -19.20 -5.98 3.02
CA ASP A 170 -18.63 -6.32 4.33
C ASP A 170 -17.35 -5.52 4.61
N LEU A 171 -16.48 -5.38 3.60
CA LEU A 171 -15.26 -4.56 3.74
C LEU A 171 -15.60 -3.09 4.02
N VAL A 172 -16.61 -2.53 3.35
CA VAL A 172 -17.09 -1.16 3.58
C VAL A 172 -17.66 -1.02 4.98
N CYS A 173 -18.55 -1.94 5.39
CA CYS A 173 -19.17 -1.96 6.71
C CYS A 173 -18.13 -1.99 7.84
N VAL A 174 -17.12 -2.87 7.73
CA VAL A 174 -16.01 -2.96 8.69
C VAL A 174 -15.20 -1.66 8.77
N VAL A 175 -15.07 -0.92 7.67
CA VAL A 175 -14.40 0.39 7.70
C VAL A 175 -15.28 1.44 8.36
N ASP A 176 -16.58 1.47 8.07
CA ASP A 176 -17.51 2.44 8.65
C ASP A 176 -17.67 2.26 10.15
N GLU A 177 -17.90 1.02 10.60
CA GLU A 177 -17.97 0.66 12.01
C GLU A 177 -16.67 0.99 12.72
N GLY A 178 -15.53 0.63 12.11
CA GLY A 178 -14.22 0.93 12.65
C GLY A 178 -13.96 2.44 12.75
N TYR A 179 -14.37 3.21 11.76
CA TYR A 179 -14.19 4.67 11.74
C TYR A 179 -15.06 5.38 12.79
N ALA A 180 -16.26 4.87 13.05
CA ALA A 180 -17.16 5.44 14.05
C ALA A 180 -16.62 5.32 15.49
N VAL A 181 -15.77 4.33 15.76
CA VAL A 181 -15.31 4.01 17.13
C VAL A 181 -13.80 4.08 17.32
N VAL A 182 -13.02 4.37 16.28
CA VAL A 182 -11.56 4.37 16.38
C VAL A 182 -11.08 5.44 17.34
N ASP A 183 -10.27 5.03 18.32
CA ASP A 183 -9.47 5.97 19.10
C ASP A 183 -8.36 6.54 18.21
N ARG A 184 -8.42 7.83 17.90
CA ARG A 184 -7.43 8.49 17.05
C ARG A 184 -6.04 8.52 17.69
N SER A 185 -5.97 8.43 19.01
CA SER A 185 -4.72 8.34 19.77
C SER A 185 -4.05 6.97 19.65
N ASP A 186 -4.79 5.92 19.29
CA ASP A 186 -4.24 4.59 19.02
C ASP A 186 -3.66 4.51 17.58
N ALA A 187 -2.33 4.50 17.50
CA ALA A 187 -1.60 4.44 16.24
C ALA A 187 -1.88 3.18 15.42
N ASP A 188 -2.00 2.03 16.07
CA ASP A 188 -2.18 0.75 15.40
C ASP A 188 -3.61 0.58 14.89
N ALA A 189 -4.59 1.04 15.67
CA ALA A 189 -5.99 1.05 15.27
C ALA A 189 -6.21 1.97 14.05
N VAL A 190 -5.73 3.23 14.11
CA VAL A 190 -5.81 4.19 13.00
C VAL A 190 -5.10 3.65 11.75
N HIS A 191 -3.89 3.13 11.90
CA HIS A 191 -3.13 2.57 10.78
C HIS A 191 -3.82 1.35 10.16
N THR A 192 -4.42 0.49 10.98
CA THR A 192 -5.19 -0.67 10.52
C THR A 192 -6.44 -0.26 9.76
N LEU A 193 -7.18 0.72 10.27
CA LEU A 193 -8.35 1.27 9.60
C LEU A 193 -7.99 1.94 8.27
N ARG A 194 -6.94 2.77 8.25
CA ARG A 194 -6.44 3.41 7.01
C ARG A 194 -6.09 2.37 5.95
N LYS A 195 -5.43 1.26 6.32
CA LYS A 195 -5.14 0.15 5.38
C LYS A 195 -6.42 -0.44 4.76
N ARG A 196 -7.49 -0.58 5.53
CA ARG A 196 -8.78 -1.09 5.05
C ARG A 196 -9.50 -0.07 4.14
N ALA A 197 -9.52 1.21 4.50
CA ALA A 197 -10.07 2.27 3.65
C ALA A 197 -9.35 2.33 2.29
N LYS A 198 -8.00 2.25 2.28
CA LYS A 198 -7.21 2.14 1.04
C LYS A 198 -7.59 0.92 0.22
N ARG A 199 -7.89 -0.21 0.88
CA ARG A 199 -8.34 -1.42 0.19
C ARG A 199 -9.67 -1.22 -0.51
N VAL A 200 -10.67 -0.60 0.14
CA VAL A 200 -11.95 -0.28 -0.52
C VAL A 200 -11.70 0.54 -1.77
N ARG A 201 -10.89 1.60 -1.68
CA ARG A 201 -10.55 2.45 -2.82
C ARG A 201 -9.96 1.66 -3.99
N TYR A 202 -8.90 0.90 -3.74
CA TYR A 202 -8.26 0.11 -4.82
C TYR A 202 -9.17 -0.97 -5.39
N VAL A 203 -9.95 -1.64 -4.55
CA VAL A 203 -10.89 -2.67 -5.01
C VAL A 203 -11.99 -2.05 -5.87
N SER A 204 -12.53 -0.89 -5.47
CA SER A 204 -13.55 -0.19 -6.23
C SER A 204 -13.07 0.24 -7.62
N GLU A 205 -11.81 0.68 -7.72
CA GLU A 205 -11.18 1.09 -8.98
C GLU A 205 -10.85 -0.14 -9.85
N SER A 206 -10.22 -1.17 -9.29
CA SER A 206 -9.71 -2.32 -10.07
C SER A 206 -10.77 -3.37 -10.42
N PHE A 207 -11.79 -3.56 -9.58
CA PHE A 207 -12.85 -4.56 -9.81
C PHE A 207 -14.19 -3.93 -10.21
N ALA A 208 -14.18 -2.71 -10.76
CA ALA A 208 -15.40 -1.97 -11.13
C ALA A 208 -16.39 -2.82 -11.97
N GLY A 209 -15.89 -3.64 -12.90
CA GLY A 209 -16.73 -4.51 -13.75
C GLY A 209 -17.44 -5.67 -13.03
N LEU A 210 -16.98 -6.04 -11.83
CA LEU A 210 -17.62 -7.07 -10.98
C LEU A 210 -18.51 -6.46 -9.89
N LEU A 211 -18.25 -5.22 -9.52
CA LEU A 211 -18.96 -4.53 -8.45
C LEU A 211 -20.24 -3.86 -8.97
N SER A 212 -21.00 -3.23 -8.08
CA SER A 212 -22.20 -2.46 -8.43
C SER A 212 -21.82 -1.00 -8.77
N GLU A 213 -22.74 -0.25 -9.38
CA GLU A 213 -22.54 1.18 -9.69
C GLU A 213 -22.17 2.01 -8.45
N GLY A 214 -22.66 1.63 -7.26
CA GLY A 214 -22.33 2.29 -5.99
C GLY A 214 -20.86 2.13 -5.55
N ALA A 215 -20.12 1.14 -6.05
CA ALA A 215 -18.75 0.90 -5.61
C ALA A 215 -17.81 2.08 -5.91
N ALA A 216 -18.00 2.77 -7.03
CA ALA A 216 -17.22 3.96 -7.35
C ALA A 216 -17.50 5.12 -6.38
N ALA A 217 -18.74 5.26 -5.90
CA ALA A 217 -19.10 6.24 -4.89
C ALA A 217 -18.44 5.90 -3.54
N GLU A 218 -18.46 4.62 -3.14
CA GLU A 218 -17.76 4.16 -1.94
C GLU A 218 -16.25 4.39 -2.04
N GLY A 219 -15.64 4.12 -3.19
CA GLY A 219 -14.23 4.41 -3.45
C GLY A 219 -13.87 5.89 -3.22
N ARG A 220 -14.71 6.81 -3.71
CA ARG A 220 -14.54 8.26 -3.50
C ARG A 220 -14.72 8.65 -2.03
N ARG A 221 -15.75 8.12 -1.35
CA ARG A 221 -15.98 8.36 0.08
C ARG A 221 -14.81 7.88 0.93
N MET A 222 -14.27 6.69 0.63
CA MET A 222 -13.13 6.12 1.33
C MET A 222 -11.83 6.86 1.10
N LYS A 223 -11.71 7.63 0.01
CA LYS A 223 -10.62 8.59 -0.15
C LYS A 223 -10.68 9.67 0.93
N GLY A 224 -11.86 10.23 1.22
CA GLY A 224 -12.02 11.20 2.30
C GLY A 224 -11.63 10.64 3.68
N VAL A 225 -12.08 9.43 4.00
CA VAL A 225 -11.65 8.71 5.23
C VAL A 225 -10.13 8.50 5.25
N GLN A 226 -9.54 8.09 4.13
CA GLN A 226 -8.11 7.87 4.00
C GLN A 226 -7.30 9.16 4.19
N ASP A 227 -7.81 10.30 3.72
CA ASP A 227 -7.13 11.59 3.81
C ASP A 227 -7.12 12.07 5.27
N LEU A 228 -8.27 12.01 5.97
CA LEU A 228 -8.37 12.36 7.40
C LEU A 228 -7.48 11.47 8.30
N LEU A 229 -7.48 10.16 8.09
CA LEU A 229 -6.59 9.24 8.83
C LEU A 229 -5.14 9.32 8.33
N GLY A 230 -4.94 9.94 7.17
CA GLY A 230 -3.69 9.94 6.46
C GLY A 230 -2.66 10.80 7.13
N ASP A 231 -3.07 12.01 7.45
CA ASP A 231 -2.20 13.04 7.99
C ASP A 231 -1.68 12.67 9.38
N ILE A 232 -2.52 12.08 10.25
CA ILE A 232 -2.08 11.56 11.57
C ILE A 232 -1.00 10.49 11.42
N CYS A 233 -1.24 9.48 10.57
CA CYS A 233 -0.26 8.41 10.35
C CYS A 233 1.04 8.95 9.76
N ASP A 234 0.94 9.87 8.80
CA ASP A 234 2.12 10.42 8.12
C ASP A 234 2.90 11.33 9.10
N ALA A 235 2.22 12.12 9.94
CA ALA A 235 2.83 12.90 11.02
C ALA A 235 3.57 12.02 12.04
N ARG A 236 2.94 10.93 12.53
CA ARG A 236 3.60 9.97 13.44
C ARG A 236 4.88 9.38 12.84
N VAL A 237 4.84 8.98 11.58
CA VAL A 237 6.02 8.46 10.87
C VAL A 237 7.07 9.56 10.73
N ASN A 238 6.68 10.79 10.39
CA ASN A 238 7.61 11.92 10.25
C ASN A 238 8.30 12.30 11.57
N VAL A 239 7.57 12.28 12.70
CA VAL A 239 8.15 12.49 14.04
C VAL A 239 9.20 11.42 14.35
N ALA A 240 8.85 10.14 14.18
CA ALA A 240 9.78 9.03 14.45
C ALA A 240 11.02 9.11 13.55
N MET A 241 10.83 9.32 12.24
CA MET A 241 11.94 9.44 11.28
C MET A 241 12.88 10.61 11.60
N ALA A 242 12.34 11.78 11.95
CA ALA A 242 13.15 12.95 12.28
C ALA A 242 13.88 12.76 13.62
N GLY A 243 13.23 12.16 14.62
CA GLY A 243 13.82 11.89 15.94
C GLY A 243 14.88 10.80 15.92
N GLU A 244 14.77 9.80 15.05
CA GLU A 244 15.74 8.73 14.86
C GLU A 244 16.92 9.12 13.93
N PHE A 245 16.88 10.31 13.33
CA PHE A 245 17.89 10.73 12.36
C PHE A 245 19.28 10.88 13.03
N PRO A 246 20.36 10.34 12.44
CA PRO A 246 21.68 10.38 13.07
C PRO A 246 22.25 11.80 13.12
N ALA A 247 22.25 12.40 14.31
CA ALA A 247 22.76 13.76 14.55
C ALA A 247 24.30 13.83 14.74
N GLU A 248 25.00 12.70 14.79
CA GLU A 248 26.44 12.64 15.01
C GLU A 248 27.21 13.36 13.89
N GLY A 249 28.14 14.24 14.26
CA GLY A 249 28.93 15.02 13.29
C GLY A 249 28.18 16.18 12.62
N LEU A 250 26.94 16.48 13.02
CA LEU A 250 26.25 17.69 12.59
C LEU A 250 26.80 18.94 13.30
N SER A 251 26.94 20.04 12.56
CA SER A 251 27.14 21.37 13.14
C SER A 251 25.94 21.81 13.99
N ASP A 252 26.14 22.86 14.78
CA ASP A 252 25.05 23.45 15.58
C ASP A 252 23.94 24.03 14.72
N GLU A 253 24.25 24.53 13.52
CA GLU A 253 23.24 24.99 12.57
C GLU A 253 22.37 23.84 12.06
N ALA A 254 22.99 22.75 11.61
CA ALA A 254 22.27 21.58 11.14
C ALA A 254 21.46 20.91 12.26
N ARG A 255 21.96 20.93 13.51
CA ARG A 255 21.23 20.45 14.68
C ARG A 255 19.98 21.29 14.95
N ARG A 256 20.08 22.62 14.89
CA ARG A 256 18.91 23.52 15.02
C ARG A 256 17.89 23.29 13.90
N ALA A 257 18.32 23.03 12.68
CA ALA A 257 17.43 22.68 11.57
C ALA A 257 16.68 21.37 11.83
N LEU A 258 17.38 20.35 12.34
CA LEU A 258 16.78 19.07 12.71
C LEU A 258 15.78 19.22 13.86
N GLU A 259 16.13 19.97 14.90
CA GLU A 259 15.23 20.30 16.02
C GLU A 259 13.97 21.03 15.53
N THR A 260 14.13 21.98 14.60
CA THR A 260 13.00 22.70 13.99
C THR A 260 12.10 21.76 13.20
N LEU A 261 12.67 20.82 12.45
CA LEU A 261 11.92 19.79 11.74
C LEU A 261 11.12 18.89 12.70
N ILE A 262 11.75 18.43 13.77
CA ILE A 262 11.12 17.61 14.80
C ILE A 262 9.95 18.38 15.43
N ALA A 263 10.19 19.62 15.87
CA ALA A 263 9.18 20.48 16.47
C ALA A 263 7.99 20.71 15.53
N ARG A 264 8.24 20.99 14.25
CA ARG A 264 7.19 21.16 13.22
C ARG A 264 6.35 19.90 13.06
N ASN A 265 6.99 18.72 12.98
CA ASN A 265 6.28 17.45 12.82
C ASN A 265 5.48 17.09 14.09
N GLN A 266 6.01 17.40 15.27
CA GLN A 266 5.32 17.20 16.55
C GLN A 266 4.10 18.11 16.67
N ALA A 267 4.22 19.39 16.34
CA ALA A 267 3.10 20.34 16.36
C ALA A 267 1.95 19.90 15.44
N LEU A 268 2.26 19.42 14.24
CA LEU A 268 1.26 18.86 13.32
C LEU A 268 0.58 17.62 13.92
N LEU A 269 1.35 16.72 14.54
CA LEU A 269 0.77 15.54 15.19
C LEU A 269 -0.17 15.93 16.34
N ASP A 270 0.25 16.87 17.18
CA ASP A 270 -0.54 17.36 18.31
C ASP A 270 -1.84 18.04 17.84
N GLU A 271 -1.79 18.83 16.76
CA GLU A 271 -2.97 19.43 16.13
C GLU A 271 -3.99 18.36 15.70
N PHE A 272 -3.52 17.28 15.07
CA PHE A 272 -4.43 16.21 14.66
C PHE A 272 -4.96 15.36 15.81
N LEU A 273 -4.26 15.28 16.94
CA LEU A 273 -4.71 14.54 18.12
C LEU A 273 -5.66 15.38 18.99
N ALA A 274 -5.60 16.70 18.89
CA ALA A 274 -6.46 17.62 19.61
C ALA A 274 -7.84 17.83 18.94
N GLY A 275 -8.01 17.43 17.66
CA GLY A 275 -9.25 17.58 16.87
C GLY A 275 -9.99 16.26 16.54
#